data_AF-A0A1N6QVE2-F1
#
_entry.id   AF-A0A1N6QVE2-F1
#
_cell.length_a   1.000
_cell.length_b   1.000
_cell.length_c   1.000
_cell.angle_alpha   90.00
_cell.angle_beta   90.00
_cell.angle_gamma   90.00
#
_symmetry.space_group_name_H-M   'P 1'
#
loop_
_entity.id
_entity.type
_entity.pdbx_description
1 polymer ?
#
loop_
_entity_poly.entity_id
_entity_poly.type
_entity_poly.pdbx_seq_one_letter_code
_entity_poly.pdbx_strand_id
1 'polypeptide(L)' 'MNYEEIGKFIYGACRSGAAPMDIENWMADDLGIARIPSSDNDAAARLMTAFFAKYDDSEKLQANYDRFVAELNNRQS' A
#
# COMPACT_ATOMS: atom_id res chain seq x y z
N MET A 1 6.47 -9.74 -10.94
CA MET A 1 6.07 -8.56 -10.15
C MET A 1 6.03 -7.38 -11.12
N ASN A 2 4.88 -6.72 -11.28
CA ASN A 2 4.71 -5.65 -12.26
C ASN A 2 5.14 -4.31 -11.64
N TYR A 3 6.39 -3.91 -11.91
CA TYR A 3 6.97 -2.68 -11.34
C TYR A 3 6.22 -1.40 -11.73
N GLU A 4 5.53 -1.40 -12.87
CA GLU A 4 4.74 -0.25 -13.32
C GLU A 4 3.51 -0.05 -12.43
N GLU A 5 2.80 -1.13 -12.07
CA GLU A 5 1.62 -1.08 -11.20
C GLU A 5 2.00 -0.71 -9.77
N ILE A 6 3.11 -1.23 -9.27
CA ILE A 6 3.68 -0.84 -7.98
C ILE A 6 3.96 0.67 -7.96
N GLY A 7 4.65 1.16 -8.99
CA GLY A 7 4.96 2.58 -9.12
C GLY A 7 3.70 3.45 -9.17
N LYS A 8 2.69 3.06 -9.96
CA LYS A 8 1.41 3.77 -10.04
C LYS A 8 0.68 3.81 -8.69
N PHE A 9 0.64 2.69 -7.98
CA PHE A 9 0.00 2.61 -6.66
C PHE A 9 0.67 3.56 -5.67
N ILE A 10 1.99 3.45 -5.50
CA ILE A 10 2.74 4.26 -4.52
C ILE A 10 2.69 5.74 -4.90
N TYR A 11 2.91 6.08 -6.17
CA TYR A 11 2.85 7.46 -6.64
C TYR A 11 1.45 8.05 -6.46
N GLY A 12 0.40 7.31 -6.82
CA GLY A 12 -1.00 7.72 -6.64
C GLY A 12 -1.32 7.98 -5.18
N ALA A 13 -0.92 7.06 -4.29
CA ALA A 13 -1.11 7.18 -2.85
C ALA A 13 -0.46 8.46 -2.31
N CYS A 14 0.81 8.69 -2.62
CA CYS A 14 1.52 9.90 -2.23
C CYS A 14 0.87 11.18 -2.79
N ARG A 15 0.39 11.13 -4.04
CA ARG A 15 -0.33 12.26 -4.67
C ARG A 15 -1.65 12.58 -3.98
N SER A 16 -2.31 11.58 -3.40
CA SER A 16 -3.49 11.74 -2.55
C SER A 16 -3.15 12.17 -1.12
N GLY A 17 -1.88 12.44 -0.81
CA GLY A 17 -1.44 12.95 0.49
C GLY A 17 -1.01 11.88 1.49
N ALA A 18 -0.85 10.61 1.07
CA ALA A 18 -0.33 9.57 1.95
C ALA A 18 1.16 9.76 2.25
N ALA A 19 1.55 9.56 3.51
CA ALA A 19 2.94 9.32 3.85
C ALA A 19 3.33 7.86 3.53
N PRO A 20 4.63 7.54 3.35
CA PRO A 20 5.07 6.15 3.15
C PRO A 20 4.56 5.19 4.22
N MET A 21 4.51 5.64 5.47
CA MET A 21 4.02 4.85 6.60
C MET A 21 2.50 4.57 6.54
N ASP A 22 1.70 5.44 5.91
CA ASP A 22 0.27 5.16 5.71
C ASP A 22 0.08 4.01 4.72
N ILE A 23 0.91 3.97 3.68
CA ILE A 23 0.93 2.91 2.66
C ILE A 23 1.36 1.60 3.30
N GLU A 24 2.46 1.60 4.05
CA GLU A 24 2.96 0.41 4.75
C GLU A 24 1.95 -0.12 5.77
N ASN A 25 1.37 0.76 6.58
CA ASN A 25 0.33 0.35 7.53
C ASN A 25 -0.88 -0.25 6.82
N TRP A 26 -1.33 0.34 5.72
CA TRP A 26 -2.42 -0.20 4.92
C TRP A 26 -2.09 -1.59 4.36
N MET A 27 -0.88 -1.77 3.81
CA MET A 27 -0.43 -3.07 3.30
C MET A 27 -0.38 -4.13 4.40
N ALA A 28 0.11 -3.77 5.60
CA ALA A 28 0.17 -4.67 6.73
C ALA A 28 -1.23 -5.07 7.21
N ASP A 29 -2.15 -4.10 7.32
CA ASP A 29 -3.53 -4.31 7.72
C ASP A 29 -4.27 -5.21 6.69
N ASP A 30 -4.06 -4.99 5.38
CA ASP A 30 -4.67 -5.80 4.31
C ASP A 30 -4.13 -7.25 4.26
N LEU A 31 -2.87 -7.44 4.63
CA LEU A 31 -2.26 -8.76 4.79
C LEU A 31 -2.59 -9.43 6.14
N GLY A 32 -3.17 -8.69 7.08
CA GLY A 32 -3.48 -9.18 8.43
C GLY A 32 -2.24 -9.45 9.29
N ILE A 33 -1.13 -8.71 9.05
CA ILE A 33 0.12 -8.86 9.79
C ILE A 33 0.41 -7.65 10.67
N ALA A 34 1.38 -7.78 11.58
CA ALA A 34 1.82 -6.66 12.40
C ALA A 34 2.46 -5.57 11.54
N ARG A 35 2.12 -4.31 11.84
CA ARG A 35 2.75 -3.13 11.25
C ARG A 35 4.25 -3.12 11.55
N ILE A 36 5.02 -2.63 10.60
CA ILE A 36 6.48 -2.65 10.65
C ILE A 36 7.04 -1.34 11.23
N PRO A 37 8.24 -1.36 11.84
CA PRO A 37 8.92 -0.14 12.24
C PRO A 37 9.33 0.67 11.00
N SER A 38 9.16 2.00 11.06
CA SER A 38 9.51 2.91 9.96
C SER A 38 11.01 2.98 9.62
N SER A 39 11.88 2.42 10.47
CA SER A 39 13.32 2.34 10.25
C SER A 39 13.77 1.01 9.61
N ASP A 40 12.86 0.05 9.42
CA ASP A 40 13.19 -1.30 8.94
C ASP A 40 12.89 -1.44 7.44
N ASN A 41 13.87 -1.04 6.62
CA ASN A 41 13.77 -1.10 5.15
C ASN A 41 13.62 -2.54 4.62
N ASP A 42 14.20 -3.53 5.30
CA ASP A 42 14.10 -4.92 4.89
C ASP A 42 12.68 -5.46 5.13
N ALA A 43 12.07 -5.09 6.27
CA ALA A 43 10.68 -5.39 6.55
C ALA A 43 9.74 -4.69 5.54
N ALA A 44 10.00 -3.43 5.19
CA ALA A 44 9.23 -2.69 4.19
C ALA A 44 9.29 -3.36 2.80
N ALA A 45 10.48 -3.77 2.36
CA ALA A 45 10.65 -4.47 1.08
C ALA A 45 9.90 -5.81 1.04
N ARG A 46 9.94 -6.58 2.14
CA ARG A 46 9.20 -7.86 2.26
C ARG A 46 7.69 -7.64 2.30
N LEU A 47 7.23 -6.61 3.01
CA LEU A 47 5.82 -6.22 3.09
C LEU A 47 5.28 -5.87 1.70
N MET A 48 5.96 -4.98 0.97
CA MET A 48 5.56 -4.62 -0.40
C MET A 48 5.52 -5.85 -1.31
N THR A 49 6.56 -6.70 -1.23
CA THR A 49 6.61 -7.94 -2.01
C THR A 49 5.41 -8.85 -1.73
N ALA A 50 5.08 -9.07 -0.46
CA ALA A 50 3.95 -9.91 -0.06
C ALA A 50 2.61 -9.31 -0.48
N PHE A 51 2.45 -8.00 -0.34
CA PHE A 51 1.23 -7.28 -0.70
C PHE A 51 0.95 -7.39 -2.20
N PHE A 52 1.91 -7.03 -3.05
CA PHE A 52 1.70 -7.11 -4.50
C PHE A 52 1.65 -8.55 -5.02
N ALA A 53 2.19 -9.54 -4.30
CA ALA A 53 1.99 -10.95 -4.63
C ALA A 53 0.55 -11.43 -4.40
N LYS A 54 -0.21 -10.80 -3.47
CA LYS A 54 -1.63 -11.08 -3.24
C LYS A 54 -2.53 -10.57 -4.38
N TYR A 55 -2.08 -9.56 -5.11
CA TYR A 55 -2.81 -8.93 -6.21
C TYR A 55 -2.15 -9.28 -7.55
N ASP A 56 -2.42 -10.50 -8.04
CA ASP A 56 -2.03 -10.97 -9.38
C ASP A 56 -2.87 -10.37 -10.52
N ASP A 57 -3.93 -9.66 -10.15
CA ASP A 57 -4.97 -9.09 -11.00
C ASP A 57 -5.04 -7.57 -10.78
N SER A 58 -4.91 -6.82 -11.88
CA SER A 58 -4.88 -5.36 -11.88
C SER A 58 -6.19 -4.74 -11.41
N GLU A 59 -7.34 -5.38 -11.66
CA GLU A 59 -8.65 -4.89 -11.21
C GLU A 59 -8.77 -4.96 -9.69
N LYS A 60 -8.29 -6.05 -9.08
CA LYS A 60 -8.31 -6.20 -7.61
C LYS A 60 -7.35 -5.23 -6.94
N LEU A 61 -6.20 -4.97 -7.56
CA LEU A 61 -5.25 -3.98 -7.06
C LEU A 61 -5.86 -2.57 -7.10
N GLN A 62 -6.53 -2.21 -8.20
CA GLN A 62 -7.22 -0.93 -8.33
C GLN A 62 -8.34 -0.79 -7.29
N ALA A 63 -9.16 -1.82 -7.08
CA ALA A 63 -10.21 -1.80 -6.06
C ALA A 63 -9.64 -1.71 -4.62
N ASN A 64 -8.45 -2.25 -4.36
CA ASN A 64 -7.75 -2.02 -3.10
C ASN A 64 -7.28 -0.56 -2.97
N TYR A 65 -6.69 0.00 -4.03
CA TYR A 65 -6.24 1.39 -4.07
C TYR A 65 -7.40 2.37 -3.81
N ASP A 66 -8.55 2.16 -4.44
CA ASP A 66 -9.71 3.05 -4.26
C ASP A 66 -10.21 3.04 -2.80
N ARG A 67 -10.20 1.87 -2.14
CA ARG A 67 -10.51 1.75 -0.70
C ARG A 67 -9.49 2.47 0.16
N PHE A 68 -8.21 2.34 -0.17
CA PHE A 68 -7.13 3.04 0.53
C PHE A 68 -7.32 4.57 0.47
N VAL A 69 -7.59 5.11 -0.73
CA VAL A 69 -7.78 6.56 -0.90
C VAL A 69 -9.03 7.05 -0.16
N ALA A 70 -10.13 6.29 -0.19
CA ALA A 70 -11.34 6.64 0.55
C ALA A 70 -11.08 6.69 2.07
N GLU A 71 -10.36 5.70 2.61
CA GLU A 71 -9.97 5.65 4.02
C GLU A 71 -9.03 6.80 4.40
N LEU A 72 -8.07 7.13 3.53
CA LEU A 72 -7.15 8.25 3.73
C LEU A 72 -7.91 9.59 3.83
N ASN A 73 -8.84 9.84 2.90
CA ASN A 73 -9.64 11.06 2.88
C ASN A 73 -10.55 11.18 4.11
N ASN A 74 -11.09 10.06 4.59
CA ASN A 74 -11.91 10.03 5.82
C ASN A 74 -11.10 10.41 7.07
N ARG A 75 -9.80 10.09 7.13
CA ARG A 75 -8.93 10.47 8.25
C ARG A 75 -8.52 11.94 8.24
N GLN A 76 -8.59 12.59 7.08
CA GLN A 76 -8.21 13.99 6.88
C GLN A 76 -9.38 14.96 7.00
N SER A 77 -10.61 14.45 7.09
CA SER A 77 -11.86 15.24 7.24
C SER A 77 -12.21 15.45 8.72
#